data_AF-A0ABC9AV16-F1
#
_entry.id   AF-A0ABC9AV16-F1
#
_cell.length_a   1.000
_cell.length_b   1.000
_cell.length_c   1.000
_cell.angle_alpha   90.00
_cell.angle_beta   90.00
_cell.angle_gamma   90.00
#
_symmetry.space_group_name_H-M   'P 1'
#
loop_
_entity.id
_entity.type
_entity.pdbx_description
1 polymer ?
#
loop_
_entity_poly.entity_id
_entity_poly.type
_entity_poly.pdbx_seq_one_letter_code
_entity_poly.pdbx_strand_id
1 'polypeptide(L)'
;MTPAQDPFYIVKDEIQDSIDKVQDTFHQWKQTPENTGEYVHLTKELLTSCESIQWQVDELEKAISVAERDPAYYGLNEGEIGRRRSWTSLARNQVFSVRRNVEAGRQKILVGNSTNPSESIRSKKHISQDNDEFIASESDQQMLLIKRQDEELDALSASVQRIGGVGLTIHDELAGQEKLLGELSLDMETTSNRLDFVQVCFVSSGSISRNFCLEPSSFPHSFSEQFSMRDASHEILHVRQLHLMNSSACTHLKLQQYETSCLLFVRRKEWQW
;
A
#
# COMPACT_ATOMS: atom_id res chain seq x y z
N MET A 1 -13.93 -26.74 5.40
CA MET A 1 -13.47 -25.65 6.29
C MET A 1 -14.51 -25.49 7.40
N THR A 2 -14.08 -25.31 8.65
CA THR A 2 -15.00 -24.99 9.76
C THR A 2 -15.38 -23.51 9.69
N PRO A 3 -16.64 -23.14 9.99
CA PRO A 3 -17.10 -21.74 9.93
C PRO A 3 -16.23 -20.76 10.73
N ALA A 4 -15.61 -21.23 11.82
CA ALA A 4 -14.77 -20.45 12.73
C ALA A 4 -13.41 -19.98 12.14
N GLN A 5 -13.05 -20.40 10.93
CA GLN A 5 -11.75 -20.08 10.30
C GLN A 5 -11.90 -19.46 8.92
N ASP A 6 -13.14 -19.18 8.51
CA ASP A 6 -13.45 -18.52 7.25
C ASP A 6 -13.34 -17.00 7.45
N PRO A 7 -12.50 -16.30 6.66
CA PRO A 7 -12.35 -14.84 6.74
C PRO A 7 -13.67 -14.08 6.64
N PHE A 8 -14.66 -14.63 5.93
CA PHE A 8 -15.98 -14.02 5.83
C PHE A 8 -16.65 -13.87 7.19
N TYR A 9 -16.64 -14.93 8.02
CA TYR A 9 -17.35 -14.90 9.30
C TYR A 9 -16.65 -14.03 10.33
N ILE A 10 -15.31 -13.92 10.26
CA ILE A 10 -14.55 -13.00 11.09
C ILE A 10 -14.94 -11.55 10.78
N VAL A 11 -14.89 -11.17 9.50
CA VAL A 11 -15.25 -9.80 9.06
C VAL A 11 -16.75 -9.53 9.30
N LYS A 12 -17.60 -10.54 9.12
CA LYS A 12 -19.03 -10.44 9.42
C LYS A 12 -19.28 -10.08 10.88
N ASP A 13 -18.58 -10.72 11.80
CA ASP A 13 -18.75 -10.49 13.24
C ASP A 13 -18.20 -9.10 13.62
N GLU A 14 -17.05 -8.68 13.06
CA GLU A 14 -16.53 -7.31 13.26
C GLU A 14 -17.47 -6.21 12.72
N ILE A 15 -18.08 -6.45 11.56
CA ILE A 15 -19.08 -5.54 10.99
C ILE A 15 -20.35 -5.55 11.86
N GLN A 16 -20.77 -6.70 12.37
CA GLN A 16 -21.93 -6.79 13.25
C GLN A 16 -21.71 -6.00 14.55
N ASP A 17 -20.55 -6.14 15.18
CA ASP A 17 -20.19 -5.34 16.37
C ASP A 17 -20.21 -3.84 16.07
N SER A 18 -19.80 -3.45 14.86
CA SER A 18 -19.82 -2.05 14.42
C SER A 18 -21.24 -1.55 14.17
N ILE A 19 -22.13 -2.38 13.63
CA ILE A 19 -23.55 -2.09 13.46
C ILE A 19 -24.22 -1.91 14.82
N ASP A 20 -23.94 -2.80 15.78
CA ASP A 20 -24.51 -2.75 17.12
C ASP A 20 -24.10 -1.45 17.84
N LYS A 21 -22.81 -1.07 17.75
CA LYS A 21 -22.33 0.25 18.23
C LYS A 21 -23.05 1.42 17.59
N VAL A 22 -23.24 1.41 16.26
CA VAL A 22 -23.98 2.46 15.56
C VAL A 22 -25.44 2.52 16.02
N GLN A 23 -26.07 1.39 16.31
CA GLN A 23 -27.41 1.35 16.86
C GLN A 23 -27.46 1.96 18.27
N ASP A 24 -26.52 1.62 19.14
CA ASP A 24 -26.41 2.19 20.48
C ASP A 24 -26.23 3.71 20.44
N THR A 25 -25.27 4.19 19.64
CA THR A 25 -25.04 5.63 19.43
C THR A 25 -26.27 6.31 18.83
N PHE A 26 -27.02 5.63 17.96
CA PHE A 26 -28.25 6.16 17.38
C PHE A 26 -29.39 6.25 18.41
N HIS A 27 -29.48 5.29 19.33
CA HIS A 27 -30.41 5.34 20.46
C HIS A 27 -30.07 6.49 21.42
N GLN A 28 -28.79 6.74 21.69
CA GLN A 28 -28.33 7.89 22.47
C GLN A 28 -28.63 9.21 21.73
N TRP A 29 -28.36 9.27 20.44
CA TRP A 29 -28.64 10.45 19.60
C TRP A 29 -30.12 10.80 19.55
N LYS A 30 -31.02 9.81 19.56
CA LYS A 30 -32.48 10.03 19.63
C LYS A 30 -32.95 10.61 20.97
N GLN A 31 -32.27 10.29 22.06
CA GLN A 31 -32.55 10.81 23.40
C GLN A 31 -31.86 12.17 23.64
N THR A 32 -30.84 12.42 22.82
CA THR A 32 -30.18 13.68 22.45
C THR A 32 -31.05 14.95 22.28
N PRO A 33 -31.15 15.93 23.20
CA PRO A 33 -31.76 17.21 22.84
C PRO A 33 -31.04 17.88 21.65
N GLU A 34 -31.82 18.30 20.65
CA GLU A 34 -31.32 18.79 19.34
C GLU A 34 -30.43 20.06 19.44
N ASN A 35 -30.45 20.79 20.57
CA ASN A 35 -29.71 22.04 20.78
C ASN A 35 -28.38 21.86 21.56
N THR A 36 -27.88 20.63 21.68
CA THR A 36 -26.65 20.35 22.43
C THR A 36 -25.49 20.06 21.46
N GLY A 37 -24.28 20.54 21.77
CA GLY A 37 -23.08 20.22 20.99
C GLY A 37 -22.82 18.70 20.88
N GLU A 38 -23.28 17.94 21.87
CA GLU A 38 -23.30 16.47 21.87
C GLU A 38 -24.17 15.90 20.73
N TYR A 39 -25.34 16.48 20.44
CA TYR A 39 -26.18 16.06 19.32
C TYR A 39 -25.46 16.24 17.98
N VAL A 40 -24.75 17.36 17.80
CA VAL A 40 -23.96 17.64 16.59
C VAL A 40 -22.79 16.65 16.47
N HIS A 41 -22.09 16.38 17.57
CA HIS A 41 -21.00 15.40 17.61
C HIS A 41 -21.49 13.99 17.25
N LEU A 42 -22.53 13.52 17.92
CA LEU A 42 -23.14 12.21 17.68
C LEU A 42 -23.67 12.08 16.23
N THR A 43 -24.23 13.17 15.68
CA THR A 43 -24.66 13.20 14.27
C THR A 43 -23.47 12.94 13.33
N LYS A 44 -22.34 13.63 13.55
CA LYS A 44 -21.14 13.47 12.72
C LYS A 44 -20.57 12.05 12.85
N GLU A 45 -20.45 11.57 14.09
CA GLU A 45 -19.95 10.22 14.39
C GLU A 45 -20.80 9.15 13.72
N LEU A 46 -22.14 9.24 13.83
CA LEU A 46 -23.05 8.29 13.20
C LEU A 46 -22.92 8.27 11.68
N LEU A 47 -22.79 9.43 11.04
CA LEU A 47 -22.63 9.50 9.59
C LEU A 47 -21.31 8.87 9.14
N THR A 48 -20.20 9.20 9.80
CA THR A 48 -18.88 8.63 9.48
C THR A 48 -18.85 7.12 9.72
N SER A 49 -19.40 6.63 10.83
CA SER A 49 -19.50 5.20 11.11
C SER A 49 -20.40 4.47 10.12
N CYS A 50 -21.54 5.06 9.73
CA CYS A 50 -22.41 4.49 8.70
C CYS A 50 -21.71 4.39 7.34
N GLU A 51 -20.92 5.39 6.94
CA GLU A 51 -20.16 5.37 5.69
C GLU A 51 -19.06 4.30 5.71
N SER A 52 -18.34 4.18 6.83
CA SER A 52 -17.33 3.15 7.00
C SER A 52 -17.92 1.74 6.89
N ILE A 53 -19.03 1.47 7.58
CA ILE A 53 -19.68 0.16 7.53
C ILE A 53 -20.28 -0.11 6.15
N GLN A 54 -20.89 0.89 5.49
CA GLN A 54 -21.40 0.75 4.12
C GLN A 54 -20.29 0.30 3.17
N TRP A 55 -19.11 0.90 3.27
CA TRP A 55 -17.96 0.51 2.46
C TRP A 55 -17.51 -0.93 2.74
N GLN A 56 -17.42 -1.34 4.01
CA GLN A 56 -17.04 -2.71 4.39
C GLN A 56 -18.04 -3.75 3.86
N VAL A 57 -19.35 -3.46 3.98
CA VAL A 57 -20.42 -4.32 3.47
C VAL A 57 -20.37 -4.42 1.93
N ASP A 58 -20.09 -3.32 1.23
CA ASP A 58 -19.93 -3.28 -0.22
C ASP A 58 -18.73 -4.12 -0.69
N GLU A 59 -17.62 -4.08 0.05
CA GLU A 59 -16.45 -4.89 -0.29
C GLU A 59 -16.70 -6.38 -0.06
N LEU A 60 -17.43 -6.72 1.01
CA LEU A 60 -17.87 -8.08 1.27
C LEU A 60 -18.83 -8.59 0.19
N GLU A 61 -19.72 -7.74 -0.32
CA GLU A 61 -20.62 -8.06 -1.43
C GLU A 61 -19.87 -8.39 -2.73
N LYS A 62 -18.80 -7.65 -3.04
CA LYS A 62 -17.91 -7.95 -4.17
C LYS A 62 -17.21 -9.29 -3.99
N ALA A 63 -16.69 -9.57 -2.80
CA ALA A 63 -16.04 -10.84 -2.49
C ALA A 63 -17.00 -12.04 -2.68
N ILE A 64 -18.26 -11.91 -2.22
CA ILE A 64 -19.28 -12.93 -2.46
C ILE A 64 -19.55 -13.09 -3.96
N SER A 65 -19.64 -11.98 -4.70
CA SER A 65 -19.89 -12.01 -6.16
C SER A 65 -18.76 -12.69 -6.95
N VAL A 66 -17.52 -12.62 -6.46
CA VAL A 66 -16.39 -13.38 -7.04
C VAL A 66 -16.53 -14.87 -6.72
N ALA A 67 -16.87 -15.19 -5.47
CA ALA A 67 -17.05 -16.57 -5.04
C ALA A 67 -18.24 -17.28 -5.72
N GLU A 68 -19.30 -16.53 -6.06
CA GLU A 68 -20.49 -17.03 -6.77
C GLU A 68 -20.16 -17.53 -8.19
N ARG A 69 -19.10 -17.02 -8.83
CA ARG A 69 -18.71 -17.43 -10.20
C ARG A 69 -18.10 -18.84 -10.25
N ASP A 70 -17.38 -19.22 -9.20
CA ASP A 70 -16.83 -20.57 -9.05
C ASP A 70 -16.86 -21.01 -7.58
N PRO A 71 -18.03 -21.43 -7.07
CA PRO A 71 -18.16 -21.82 -5.66
C PRO A 71 -17.32 -23.05 -5.30
N ALA A 72 -17.06 -23.93 -6.27
CA ALA A 72 -16.30 -25.16 -6.05
C ALA A 72 -14.82 -24.88 -5.75
N TYR A 73 -14.23 -23.89 -6.42
CA TYR A 73 -12.85 -23.43 -6.13
C TYR A 73 -12.66 -22.98 -4.67
N TYR A 74 -13.68 -22.33 -4.10
CA TYR A 74 -13.66 -21.85 -2.71
C TYR A 74 -14.24 -22.85 -1.70
N GLY A 75 -14.67 -24.04 -2.15
CA GLY A 75 -15.31 -25.03 -1.28
C GLY A 75 -16.62 -24.55 -0.66
N LEU A 76 -17.33 -23.64 -1.35
CA LEU A 76 -18.61 -23.07 -0.90
C LEU A 76 -19.78 -23.75 -1.62
N ASN A 77 -20.89 -23.92 -0.90
CA ASN A 77 -22.13 -24.40 -1.47
C ASN A 77 -23.08 -23.24 -1.78
N GLU A 78 -24.02 -23.44 -2.70
CA GLU A 78 -24.99 -22.41 -3.12
C GLU A 78 -25.79 -21.87 -1.93
N GLY A 79 -26.14 -22.73 -0.96
CA GLY A 79 -26.85 -22.31 0.24
C GLY A 79 -26.03 -21.38 1.15
N GLU A 80 -24.71 -21.55 1.18
CA GLU A 80 -23.77 -20.71 1.91
C GLU A 80 -23.63 -19.35 1.24
N ILE A 81 -23.45 -19.31 -0.08
CA ILE A 81 -23.46 -18.06 -0.86
C ILE A 81 -24.78 -17.29 -0.63
N GLY A 82 -25.92 -18.00 -0.65
CA GLY A 82 -27.23 -17.42 -0.35
C GLY A 82 -27.33 -16.83 1.07
N ARG A 83 -26.79 -17.52 2.08
CA ARG A 83 -26.74 -16.99 3.46
C ARG A 83 -25.90 -15.72 3.56
N ARG A 84 -24.72 -15.69 2.92
CA ARG A 84 -23.84 -14.53 2.90
C ARG A 84 -24.52 -13.33 2.26
N ARG A 85 -25.11 -13.52 1.07
CA ARG A 85 -25.88 -12.48 0.36
C ARG A 85 -27.04 -11.94 1.17
N SER A 86 -27.80 -12.82 1.81
CA SER A 86 -28.93 -12.42 2.65
C SER A 86 -28.46 -11.54 3.82
N TRP A 87 -27.42 -11.95 4.53
CA TRP A 87 -26.88 -11.16 5.64
C TRP A 87 -26.30 -9.82 5.17
N THR A 88 -25.50 -9.79 4.10
CA THR A 88 -24.91 -8.56 3.56
C THR A 88 -25.99 -7.55 3.13
N SER A 89 -27.07 -8.04 2.49
CA SER A 89 -28.21 -7.20 2.11
C SER A 89 -28.95 -6.63 3.34
N LEU A 90 -29.17 -7.46 4.37
CA LEU A 90 -29.78 -7.02 5.63
C LEU A 90 -28.92 -5.98 6.35
N ALA A 91 -27.61 -6.19 6.44
CA ALA A 91 -26.66 -5.25 7.03
C ALA A 91 -26.67 -3.91 6.30
N ARG A 92 -26.60 -3.92 4.96
CA ARG A 92 -26.70 -2.73 4.12
C ARG A 92 -27.96 -1.92 4.40
N ASN A 93 -29.11 -2.59 4.44
CA ASN A 93 -30.40 -1.95 4.69
C ASN A 93 -30.51 -1.35 6.10
N GLN A 94 -29.98 -2.03 7.12
CA GLN A 94 -29.96 -1.52 8.49
C GLN A 94 -29.16 -0.22 8.60
N VAL A 95 -27.92 -0.21 8.11
CA VAL A 95 -27.04 0.96 8.16
C VAL A 95 -27.61 2.11 7.33
N PHE A 96 -28.15 1.81 6.15
CA PHE A 96 -28.81 2.79 5.30
C PHE A 96 -30.04 3.43 5.99
N SER A 97 -30.83 2.64 6.71
CA SER A 97 -31.97 3.15 7.49
C SER A 97 -31.51 4.11 8.59
N VAL A 98 -30.49 3.74 9.37
CA VAL A 98 -29.93 4.60 10.42
C VAL A 98 -29.43 5.92 9.82
N ARG A 99 -28.59 5.86 8.79
CA ARG A 99 -28.05 7.03 8.09
C ARG A 99 -29.16 7.98 7.63
N ARG A 100 -30.19 7.45 6.96
CA ARG A 100 -31.33 8.26 6.47
C ARG A 100 -32.07 8.96 7.61
N ASN A 101 -32.27 8.28 8.75
CA ASN A 101 -32.93 8.89 9.91
C ASN A 101 -32.09 10.03 10.50
N VAL A 102 -30.77 9.86 10.59
CA VAL A 102 -29.85 10.90 11.08
C VAL A 102 -29.84 12.12 10.14
N GLU A 103 -29.80 11.89 8.83
CA GLU A 103 -29.87 12.95 7.82
C GLU A 103 -31.21 13.71 7.88
N ALA A 104 -32.33 13.01 8.08
CA ALA A 104 -33.64 13.63 8.24
C ALA A 104 -33.74 14.47 9.53
N GLY A 105 -33.14 14.01 10.64
CA GLY A 105 -33.07 14.78 11.88
C GLY A 105 -32.23 16.05 11.76
N ARG A 106 -31.16 16.03 10.95
CA ARG A 106 -30.31 17.20 10.68
C ARG A 106 -31.05 18.30 9.90
N GLN A 107 -31.89 17.95 8.92
CA GLN A 107 -32.61 18.93 8.09
C GLN A 107 -33.65 19.75 8.86
N LYS A 108 -34.14 19.23 9.99
CA LYS A 108 -35.10 19.92 10.85
C LYS A 108 -34.51 21.16 11.55
N ILE A 109 -33.21 21.14 11.86
CA ILE A 109 -32.47 22.26 12.47
C ILE A 109 -32.27 23.41 11.48
N LEU A 110 -32.09 23.12 10.18
CA LEU A 110 -31.84 24.14 9.16
C LEU A 110 -33.12 24.92 8.77
N VAL A 111 -34.30 24.29 8.89
CA VAL A 111 -35.57 24.83 8.40
C VAL A 111 -36.44 25.46 9.51
N GLY A 112 -36.08 25.28 10.78
CA GLY A 112 -36.86 25.74 11.95
C GLY A 112 -36.92 27.26 12.18
N ASN A 113 -36.19 28.08 11.43
CA ASN A 113 -36.06 29.53 11.68
C ASN A 113 -36.84 30.45 10.72
N SER A 114 -37.78 29.94 9.90
CA SER A 114 -38.47 30.80 8.93
C SER A 114 -39.97 30.53 8.85
N THR A 115 -40.73 31.07 9.80
CA THR A 115 -42.13 31.46 9.61
C THR A 115 -42.56 32.48 10.66
N ASN A 116 -42.72 33.75 10.26
CA ASN A 116 -43.80 34.67 10.65
C ASN A 116 -43.56 36.08 10.05
N PRO A 117 -44.27 36.50 8.99
CA PRO A 117 -44.32 37.90 8.58
C PRO A 117 -45.70 38.50 8.86
N SER A 118 -45.91 38.96 10.10
CA SER A 118 -46.91 40.00 10.38
C SER A 118 -46.59 40.69 11.70
N GLU A 119 -45.90 41.82 11.62
CA GLU A 119 -46.22 43.09 12.31
C GLU A 119 -44.99 43.99 12.50
N SER A 120 -45.25 45.30 12.43
CA SER A 120 -44.42 46.40 12.92
C SER A 120 -43.23 46.87 12.07
N ILE A 121 -43.54 47.83 11.19
CA ILE A 121 -42.60 48.73 10.50
C ILE A 121 -41.88 49.70 11.48
N ARG A 122 -42.12 49.63 12.81
CA ARG A 122 -41.56 50.56 13.79
C ARG A 122 -40.21 50.14 14.41
N SER A 123 -39.72 48.93 14.12
CA SER A 123 -38.53 48.34 14.78
C SER A 123 -37.24 48.39 13.95
N LYS A 124 -37.26 48.94 12.74
CA LYS A 124 -36.13 48.84 11.79
C LYS A 124 -34.81 49.45 12.28
N LYS A 125 -34.84 50.44 13.17
CA LYS A 125 -33.61 51.08 13.70
C LYS A 125 -32.94 50.28 14.83
N HIS A 126 -33.73 49.56 15.64
CA HIS A 126 -33.19 48.70 16.70
C HIS A 126 -32.72 47.35 16.14
N ILE A 127 -33.47 46.79 15.18
CA ILE A 127 -33.11 45.54 14.50
C ILE A 127 -31.79 45.67 13.73
N SER A 128 -31.50 46.83 13.12
CA SER A 128 -30.21 47.04 12.45
C SER A 128 -29.03 47.05 13.43
N GLN A 129 -29.18 47.66 14.61
CA GLN A 129 -28.12 47.69 15.62
C GLN A 129 -27.90 46.33 16.28
N ASP A 130 -28.99 45.61 16.60
CA ASP A 130 -28.90 44.26 17.16
C ASP A 130 -28.33 43.26 16.14
N ASN A 131 -28.64 43.43 14.85
CA ASN A 131 -28.04 42.63 13.77
C ASN A 131 -26.54 42.95 13.59
N ASP A 132 -26.13 44.21 13.68
CA ASP A 132 -24.70 44.58 13.56
C ASP A 132 -23.88 44.02 14.74
N GLU A 133 -24.42 44.04 15.96
CA GLU A 133 -23.79 43.44 17.14
C GLU A 133 -23.76 41.90 17.05
N PHE A 134 -24.84 41.28 16.59
CA PHE A 134 -24.89 39.84 16.33
C PHE A 134 -23.88 39.43 15.24
N ILE A 135 -23.83 40.16 14.11
CA ILE A 135 -22.89 39.91 13.00
C ILE A 135 -21.44 40.08 13.47
N ALA A 136 -21.14 41.10 14.29
CA ALA A 136 -19.80 41.29 14.84
C ALA A 136 -19.41 40.13 15.77
N SER A 137 -20.31 39.71 16.67
CA SER A 137 -20.05 38.61 17.59
C SER A 137 -19.87 37.25 16.88
N GLU A 138 -20.67 36.97 15.85
CA GLU A 138 -20.53 35.78 15.00
C GLU A 138 -19.26 35.83 14.16
N SER A 139 -18.90 37.01 13.61
CA SER A 139 -17.66 37.21 12.85
C SER A 139 -16.42 36.92 13.70
N ASP A 140 -16.41 37.36 14.96
CA ASP A 140 -15.31 37.09 15.89
C ASP A 140 -15.24 35.59 16.25
N GLN A 141 -16.37 34.93 16.43
CA GLN A 141 -16.44 33.49 16.65
C GLN A 141 -15.95 32.69 15.44
N GLN A 142 -16.33 33.10 14.23
CA GLN A 142 -15.85 32.50 12.98
C GLN A 142 -14.35 32.71 12.78
N MET A 143 -13.82 33.89 13.11
CA MET A 143 -12.39 34.18 13.07
C MET A 143 -11.59 33.30 14.03
N LEU A 144 -12.09 33.07 15.25
CA LEU A 144 -11.47 32.14 16.21
C LEU A 144 -11.48 30.70 15.71
N LEU A 145 -12.56 30.29 15.04
CA LEU A 145 -12.68 28.95 14.45
C LEU A 145 -11.67 28.74 13.30
N ILE A 146 -11.55 29.72 12.40
CA ILE A 146 -10.59 29.66 11.28
C ILE A 146 -9.16 29.60 11.81
N LYS A 147 -8.82 30.43 12.81
CA LYS A 147 -7.48 30.41 13.41
C LYS A 147 -7.15 29.07 14.06
N ARG A 148 -8.12 28.44 14.73
CA ARG A 148 -7.93 27.11 15.32
C ARG A 148 -7.73 26.04 14.24
N GLN A 149 -8.46 26.12 13.14
CA GLN A 149 -8.27 25.22 12.00
C GLN A 149 -6.88 25.40 11.35
N ASP A 150 -6.38 26.64 11.24
CA ASP A 150 -5.02 26.89 10.73
C ASP A 150 -3.95 26.27 11.63
N GLU A 151 -4.09 26.39 12.96
CA GLU A 151 -3.18 25.73 13.92
C GLU A 151 -3.24 24.18 13.80
N GLU A 152 -4.42 23.62 13.53
CA GLU A 152 -4.60 22.19 13.28
C GLU A 152 -3.98 21.77 11.92
N LEU A 153 -4.06 22.61 10.89
CA LEU A 153 -3.43 22.36 9.59
C LEU A 153 -1.90 22.42 9.67
N ASP A 154 -1.34 23.32 10.46
CA ASP A 154 0.11 23.38 10.71
C ASP A 154 0.59 22.12 11.45
N ALA A 155 -0.15 21.67 12.46
CA ALA A 155 0.14 20.41 13.15
C ALA A 155 0.03 19.19 12.23
N LEU A 156 -0.98 19.16 11.36
CA LEU A 156 -1.16 18.12 10.34
C LEU A 156 -0.01 18.14 9.34
N SER A 157 0.39 19.32 8.85
CA SER A 157 1.52 19.50 7.93
C SER A 157 2.82 18.96 8.52
N ALA A 158 3.10 19.26 9.80
CA ALA A 158 4.24 18.70 10.52
C ALA A 158 4.16 17.17 10.63
N SER A 159 2.96 16.61 10.78
CA SER A 159 2.76 15.15 10.78
C SER A 159 2.98 14.53 9.41
N VAL A 160 2.53 15.18 8.33
CA VAL A 160 2.78 14.74 6.94
C VAL A 160 4.27 14.80 6.61
N GLN A 161 5.01 15.79 7.11
CA GLN A 161 6.46 15.83 6.91
C GLN A 161 7.16 14.67 7.64
N ARG A 162 6.73 14.33 8.87
CA ARG A 162 7.25 13.16 9.59
C ARG A 162 6.90 11.86 8.87
N ILE A 163 5.67 11.69 8.38
CA ILE A 163 5.26 10.48 7.66
C ILE A 163 6.01 10.35 6.32
N GLY A 164 6.26 11.47 5.63
CA GLY A 164 7.11 11.49 4.44
C GLY A 164 8.54 11.02 4.74
N GLY A 165 9.12 11.45 5.86
CA GLY A 165 10.42 10.96 6.33
C GLY A 165 10.42 9.45 6.61
N VAL A 166 9.41 8.95 7.33
CA VAL A 166 9.25 7.51 7.59
C VAL A 166 9.05 6.73 6.29
N GLY A 167 8.29 7.27 5.33
CA GLY A 167 8.08 6.66 4.02
C GLY A 167 9.37 6.49 3.22
N LEU A 168 10.29 7.46 3.28
CA LEU A 168 11.62 7.34 2.68
C LEU A 168 12.44 6.25 3.38
N THR A 169 12.42 6.19 4.72
CA THR A 169 13.12 5.13 5.46
C THR A 169 12.56 3.75 5.14
N ILE A 170 11.24 3.60 4.99
CA ILE A 170 10.62 2.33 4.57
C ILE A 170 11.03 1.98 3.14
N HIS A 171 11.09 2.96 2.23
CA HIS A 171 11.54 2.72 0.85
C HIS A 171 12.98 2.19 0.80
N ASP A 172 13.88 2.81 1.57
CA ASP A 172 15.28 2.38 1.65
C ASP A 172 15.41 0.97 2.26
N GLU A 173 14.62 0.65 3.29
CA GLU A 173 14.60 -0.69 3.90
C GLU A 173 14.05 -1.74 2.92
N LEU A 174 12.98 -1.44 2.17
CA LEU A 174 12.45 -2.35 1.15
C LEU A 174 13.45 -2.58 0.01
N ALA A 175 14.15 -1.54 -0.45
CA ALA A 175 15.22 -1.67 -1.43
C ALA A 175 16.39 -2.51 -0.88
N GLY A 176 16.71 -2.37 0.41
CA GLY A 176 17.66 -3.23 1.11
C GLY A 176 17.22 -4.71 1.12
N GLN A 177 15.95 -4.96 1.43
CA GLN A 177 15.38 -6.31 1.44
C GLN A 177 15.31 -6.94 0.04
N GLU A 178 15.04 -6.18 -1.02
CA GLU A 178 15.11 -6.66 -2.41
C GLU A 178 16.50 -7.21 -2.74
N LYS A 179 17.55 -6.48 -2.34
CA LYS A 179 18.93 -6.93 -2.54
C LYS A 179 19.24 -8.20 -1.75
N LEU A 180 18.78 -8.29 -0.50
CA LEU A 180 18.95 -9.49 0.33
C LEU A 180 18.21 -10.71 -0.24
N LEU A 181 17.01 -10.51 -0.78
CA LEU A 181 16.26 -11.57 -1.47
C LEU A 181 16.96 -12.04 -2.75
N GLY A 182 17.59 -11.12 -3.50
CA GLY A 182 18.42 -11.45 -4.65
C GLY A 182 19.62 -12.32 -4.27
N GLU A 183 20.31 -11.99 -3.18
CA GLU A 183 21.44 -12.78 -2.66
C GLU A 183 20.98 -14.16 -2.18
N LEU A 184 19.88 -14.24 -1.43
CA LEU A 184 19.29 -15.51 -1.01
C LEU A 184 18.86 -16.38 -2.19
N SER A 185 18.31 -15.78 -3.25
CA SER A 185 17.94 -16.50 -4.48
C SER A 185 19.16 -17.10 -5.16
N LEU A 186 20.28 -16.37 -5.21
CA LEU A 186 21.55 -16.88 -5.74
C LEU A 186 22.08 -18.04 -4.89
N ASP A 187 22.06 -17.91 -3.56
CA ASP A 187 22.48 -18.97 -2.64
C ASP A 187 21.58 -20.21 -2.74
N MET A 188 20.27 -20.02 -2.92
CA MET A 188 19.33 -21.11 -3.16
C MET A 188 19.60 -21.81 -4.50
N GLU A 189 19.87 -21.06 -5.57
CA GLU A 189 20.21 -21.62 -6.88
C GLU A 189 21.53 -22.41 -6.83
N THR A 190 22.57 -21.89 -6.18
CA THR A 190 23.82 -22.62 -6.01
C THR A 190 23.63 -23.89 -5.18
N THR A 191 22.83 -23.84 -4.12
CA THR A 191 22.49 -25.00 -3.29
C THR A 191 21.68 -26.02 -4.09
N SER A 192 20.71 -25.57 -4.89
CA SER A 192 19.92 -26.42 -5.79
C SER A 192 20.82 -27.11 -6.83
N ASN A 193 21.73 -26.38 -7.46
CA ASN A 193 22.68 -26.93 -8.43
C ASN A 193 23.60 -27.98 -7.79
N ARG A 194 24.03 -27.77 -6.54
CA ARG A 194 24.83 -28.76 -5.79
C ARG A 194 24.01 -30.00 -5.44
N LEU A 195 22.75 -29.84 -5.04
CA LEU A 195 21.85 -30.96 -4.75
C LEU A 195 21.50 -31.75 -6.01
N ASP A 196 21.25 -31.09 -7.14
CA ASP A 196 20.98 -31.75 -8.41
C ASP A 196 22.19 -32.56 -8.88
N PHE A 197 23.41 -32.01 -8.75
CA PHE A 197 24.63 -32.77 -9.00
C PHE A 197 24.72 -34.04 -8.13
N VAL A 198 24.47 -33.94 -6.82
CA VAL A 198 24.46 -35.09 -5.91
C VAL A 198 23.37 -36.11 -6.32
N GLN A 199 22.19 -35.63 -6.70
CA GLN A 199 21.08 -36.47 -7.13
C GLN A 199 21.40 -37.20 -8.44
N VAL A 200 21.96 -36.52 -9.44
CA VAL A 200 22.40 -37.13 -10.71
C VAL A 200 23.50 -38.16 -10.46
N CYS A 201 24.47 -37.87 -9.59
CA CYS A 201 25.49 -38.84 -9.19
C CYS A 201 24.88 -40.07 -8.50
N PHE A 202 23.90 -39.88 -7.61
CA PHE A 202 23.24 -40.97 -6.89
C PHE A 202 22.37 -41.84 -7.81
N VAL A 203 21.59 -41.23 -8.70
CA VAL A 203 20.76 -41.94 -9.69
C VAL A 203 21.63 -42.70 -10.70
N SER A 204 22.74 -42.11 -11.14
CA SER A 204 23.70 -42.80 -12.02
C SER A 204 24.43 -43.95 -11.33
N SER A 205 24.65 -43.84 -10.00
CA SER A 205 25.24 -44.91 -9.18
C SER A 205 24.29 -46.08 -8.90
N GLY A 206 22.98 -45.88 -9.07
CA GLY A 206 21.96 -46.93 -8.89
C GLY A 206 21.84 -47.93 -10.05
N SER A 207 22.47 -47.66 -11.20
CA SER A 207 22.33 -48.50 -12.41
C SER A 207 23.61 -49.25 -12.82
N ILE A 208 24.75 -49.07 -12.16
CA ILE A 208 26.01 -49.72 -12.56
C ILE A 208 26.76 -50.25 -11.35
N SER A 209 26.84 -51.59 -11.26
CA SER A 209 27.81 -52.28 -10.42
C SER A 209 29.24 -51.88 -10.79
N ARG A 210 29.99 -51.51 -9.74
CA ARG A 210 31.46 -51.50 -9.61
C ARG A 210 32.25 -50.49 -10.45
N ASN A 211 33.00 -49.68 -9.69
CA ASN A 211 34.28 -49.04 -10.02
C ASN A 211 34.26 -48.02 -11.16
N PHE A 212 34.12 -46.75 -10.81
CA PHE A 212 34.90 -45.65 -11.40
C PHE A 212 34.67 -44.36 -10.58
N CYS A 213 35.39 -44.23 -9.46
CA CYS A 213 35.87 -42.90 -9.07
C CYS A 213 37.15 -42.69 -9.88
N LEU A 214 37.02 -42.09 -11.07
CA LEU A 214 38.19 -41.60 -11.77
C LEU A 214 38.59 -40.23 -11.22
N GLU A 215 39.89 -40.11 -10.99
CA GLU A 215 40.63 -38.88 -10.73
C GLU A 215 40.32 -37.75 -11.74
N PRO A 216 40.57 -36.48 -11.36
CA PRO A 216 40.40 -35.33 -12.22
C PRO A 216 41.57 -35.24 -13.22
N SER A 217 41.46 -35.93 -14.35
CA SER A 217 42.30 -35.62 -15.50
C SER A 217 41.63 -36.02 -16.81
N SER A 218 41.79 -35.16 -17.82
CA SER A 218 41.43 -35.36 -19.23
C SER A 218 40.03 -34.89 -19.64
N PHE A 219 39.88 -33.58 -19.86
CA PHE A 219 38.94 -33.06 -20.85
C PHE A 219 39.51 -33.30 -22.26
N PRO A 220 38.79 -33.95 -23.20
CA PRO A 220 38.97 -33.72 -24.60
C PRO A 220 38.00 -32.64 -25.09
N HIS A 221 38.58 -31.64 -25.75
CA HIS A 221 37.89 -30.76 -26.68
C HIS A 221 36.97 -31.55 -27.62
N SER A 222 35.70 -31.17 -27.69
CA SER A 222 35.03 -30.71 -28.94
C SER A 222 33.51 -30.66 -28.77
N PHE A 223 32.99 -29.55 -28.26
CA PHE A 223 31.83 -28.91 -28.87
C PHE A 223 31.91 -27.41 -28.62
N SER A 224 32.62 -26.75 -29.53
CA SER A 224 32.55 -25.32 -29.73
C SER A 224 31.48 -25.09 -30.80
N GLU A 225 30.29 -24.65 -30.38
CA GLU A 225 29.52 -23.70 -31.15
C GLU A 225 29.53 -22.35 -30.41
N GLN A 226 30.46 -21.51 -30.87
CA GLN A 226 30.38 -20.06 -31.00
C GLN A 226 30.09 -19.20 -29.76
N PHE A 227 31.18 -18.80 -29.09
CA PHE A 227 31.42 -17.37 -28.89
C PHE A 227 32.90 -17.07 -29.18
N SER A 228 33.16 -16.48 -30.36
CA SER A 228 34.49 -16.10 -30.81
C SER A 228 34.79 -14.67 -30.40
N MET A 229 35.70 -14.49 -29.46
CA MET A 229 36.55 -13.29 -29.37
C MET A 229 37.88 -13.62 -30.06
N ARG A 230 38.01 -13.18 -31.31
CA ARG A 230 39.29 -13.00 -31.99
C ARG A 230 39.37 -11.57 -32.49
N ASP A 231 40.34 -10.87 -31.93
CA ASP A 231 40.86 -9.62 -32.44
C ASP A 231 41.72 -9.86 -33.70
N ALA A 232 41.79 -8.81 -34.51
CA ALA A 232 42.88 -8.48 -35.43
C ALA A 232 43.12 -9.36 -36.68
N SER A 233 42.68 -8.84 -37.83
CA SER A 233 43.51 -8.81 -39.02
C SER A 233 43.26 -7.52 -39.80
N HIS A 234 44.35 -6.85 -40.15
CA HIS A 234 44.49 -5.70 -41.06
C HIS A 234 44.40 -4.28 -40.46
N GLU A 235 45.51 -3.86 -39.84
CA GLU A 235 46.11 -2.59 -40.22
C GLU A 235 46.71 -2.74 -41.63
N ILE A 236 46.22 -1.95 -42.59
CA ILE A 236 46.93 -1.21 -43.65
C ILE A 236 45.83 -0.67 -44.57
N LEU A 237 45.30 0.50 -44.20
CA LEU A 237 44.97 1.59 -45.11
C LEU A 237 44.81 2.86 -44.28
N HIS A 238 45.97 3.30 -43.79
CA HIS A 238 46.26 4.71 -43.62
C HIS A 238 46.20 5.36 -45.02
N VAL A 239 45.69 6.60 -45.08
CA VAL A 239 45.62 7.53 -46.24
C VAL A 239 44.28 7.56 -47.00
N ARG A 240 43.62 8.73 -46.90
CA ARG A 240 42.36 9.20 -47.51
C ARG A 240 41.08 8.65 -46.89
N GLN A 241 40.52 9.34 -45.90
CA GLN A 241 39.58 10.44 -46.17
C GLN A 241 39.26 11.23 -44.89
N LEU A 242 40.01 12.31 -44.70
CA LEU A 242 39.52 13.53 -44.07
C LEU A 242 38.18 13.93 -44.70
N HIS A 243 37.08 13.93 -43.93
CA HIS A 243 36.23 15.11 -43.72
C HIS A 243 34.97 14.76 -42.91
N LEU A 244 34.67 15.61 -41.92
CA LEU A 244 33.39 15.81 -41.23
C LEU A 244 33.05 14.80 -40.11
N MET A 245 33.56 15.07 -38.91
CA MET A 245 32.75 15.77 -37.90
C MET A 245 33.66 16.15 -36.72
N ASN A 246 33.68 17.45 -36.50
CA ASN A 246 34.46 18.15 -35.50
C ASN A 246 34.09 17.75 -34.06
N SER A 247 35.06 18.06 -33.21
CA SER A 247 34.91 18.62 -31.86
C SER A 247 34.71 17.63 -30.72
N SER A 248 35.42 17.73 -29.59
CA SER A 248 36.69 18.34 -29.21
C SER A 248 36.77 18.08 -27.70
N ALA A 249 37.96 17.75 -27.23
CA ALA A 249 38.40 17.88 -25.84
C ALA A 249 37.67 17.03 -24.79
N CYS A 250 38.31 15.94 -24.33
CA CYS A 250 39.08 16.03 -23.08
C CYS A 250 39.87 14.74 -22.84
N THR A 251 40.96 14.56 -23.58
CA THR A 251 42.05 13.67 -23.19
C THR A 251 43.00 14.43 -22.28
N HIS A 252 42.85 14.26 -20.96
CA HIS A 252 43.95 14.42 -20.02
C HIS A 252 43.61 13.57 -18.79
N LEU A 253 44.56 12.76 -18.32
CA LEU A 253 44.48 11.75 -17.25
C LEU A 253 44.14 10.29 -17.67
N LYS A 254 44.92 9.75 -18.61
CA LYS A 254 45.55 8.44 -18.38
C LYS A 254 46.98 8.74 -17.93
N LEU A 255 47.44 8.23 -16.78
CA LEU A 255 48.84 7.88 -16.42
C LEU A 255 49.13 7.93 -14.90
N GLN A 256 48.39 7.19 -14.05
CA GLN A 256 48.90 6.99 -12.67
C GLN A 256 48.46 5.74 -11.89
N GLN A 257 47.97 4.66 -12.50
CA GLN A 257 47.47 3.52 -11.71
C GLN A 257 47.87 2.11 -12.17
N TYR A 258 48.92 1.98 -13.00
CA TYR A 258 49.34 0.69 -13.57
C TYR A 258 50.74 0.20 -13.11
N GLU A 259 51.26 0.61 -11.94
CA GLU A 259 52.64 0.26 -11.56
C GLU A 259 52.93 -0.23 -10.12
N THR A 260 51.96 -0.79 -9.37
CA THR A 260 52.25 -1.28 -8.00
C THR A 260 51.72 -2.66 -7.58
N SER A 261 51.13 -3.48 -8.46
CA SER A 261 50.65 -4.82 -8.06
C SER A 261 51.52 -6.01 -8.48
N CYS A 262 52.55 -5.82 -9.32
CA CYS A 262 53.40 -6.94 -9.79
C CYS A 262 54.52 -7.37 -8.82
N LEU A 263 54.72 -6.71 -7.68
CA LEU A 263 55.83 -7.01 -6.75
C LEU A 263 55.44 -7.78 -5.47
N LEU A 264 54.18 -8.19 -5.30
CA LEU A 264 53.75 -8.96 -4.11
C LEU A 264 53.54 -10.47 -4.36
N PHE A 265 53.67 -10.96 -5.61
CA PHE A 265 53.37 -12.36 -5.94
C PHE A 265 54.58 -13.32 -5.82
N VAL A 266 55.81 -12.84 -5.63
CA VAL A 266 57.02 -13.70 -5.60
C VAL A 266 57.52 -14.05 -4.19
N ARG A 267 56.89 -13.55 -3.11
CA ARG A 267 57.40 -13.74 -1.73
C ARG A 267 56.49 -14.50 -0.76
N ARG A 268 55.52 -15.27 -1.26
CA ARG A 268 54.62 -16.12 -0.43
C ARG A 268 54.59 -17.58 -0.94
N LYS A 269 55.77 -18.14 -1.17
CA LYS A 269 55.99 -19.56 -1.54
C LYS A 269 57.02 -20.27 -0.63
N GLU A 270 57.31 -19.69 0.52
CA GLU A 270 58.05 -20.34 1.62
C GLU A 270 57.22 -20.18 2.90
N TRP A 271 57.19 -21.23 3.72
CA TRP A 271 56.44 -21.38 4.99
C TRP A 271 54.94 -21.70 4.85
N GLN A 272 54.61 -22.99 4.73
CA GLN A 272 54.05 -23.77 5.85
C GLN A 272 53.88 -25.23 5.39
N TRP A 273 54.30 -26.12 6.29
CA TRP A 273 54.27 -27.58 6.21
C TRP A 273 52.85 -28.13 6.27
#